data_AF-A0A099ZRJ2-F1
#
_entry.id   AF-A0A099ZRJ2-F1
#
_cell.length_a   1.000
_cell.length_b   1.000
_cell.length_c   1.000
_cell.angle_alpha   90.00
_cell.angle_beta   90.00
_cell.angle_gamma   90.00
#
_symmetry.space_group_name_H-M   'P 1'
#
loop_
_entity.id
_entity.type
_entity.pdbx_description
1 polymer ?
#
loop_
_entity_poly.entity_id
_entity_poly.type
_entity_poly.pdbx_seq_one_letter_code
_entity_poly.pdbx_strand_id
1 'polypeptide(L)'
;QGFRVDVVREEEDTLEFDMVGIDAAIANAFRRILLAEVPTMAVEKVFVYNNTSIVQDEILAHRLGLIPIRADPRLFEYRNQGDEEGTEIDTLQFQLKIKCSRNPQAAKESSDPNELYINHKVYSKHMTWVPLGNQPDLFPDADFRPVHDDILIAQLRPGQEIDVLMHCVKGIGKDHAKFSPVATASYRLLPDITLLQPIEDEAAELLQKCFSPGVIEVQNIKGKKVARVANARLDTFSREVFRHESLKNLVRLARVRNHYIFSVESTGILPPDVLVSEAIKILMGKCQRFLNELDSVPME
;
A
#
# COMPACT_ATOMS: atom_id res chain seq x y z
N GLN A 1 21.16 23.88 -5.17
CA GLN A 1 21.47 22.45 -4.93
C GLN A 1 20.78 21.65 -6.03
N GLY A 2 21.48 20.68 -6.63
CA GLY A 2 20.92 19.82 -7.67
C GLY A 2 19.92 18.79 -7.11
N PHE A 3 19.29 18.04 -8.01
CA PHE A 3 18.42 16.92 -7.65
C PHE A 3 19.22 15.78 -7.02
N ARG A 4 18.71 15.19 -5.94
CA ARG A 4 19.24 13.96 -5.35
C ARG A 4 18.15 13.16 -4.65
N VAL A 5 18.37 11.86 -4.54
CA VAL A 5 17.50 10.90 -3.85
C VAL A 5 18.31 10.19 -2.78
N ASP A 6 17.82 10.20 -1.54
CA ASP A 6 18.46 9.48 -0.42
C ASP A 6 17.46 8.44 0.12
N VAL A 7 17.75 7.15 0.00
CA VAL A 7 16.94 6.09 0.60
C VAL A 7 17.28 5.97 2.08
N VAL A 8 16.27 6.11 2.94
CA VAL A 8 16.46 6.13 4.41
C VAL A 8 16.09 4.79 5.04
N ARG A 9 15.04 4.14 4.53
CA ARG A 9 14.57 2.83 5.01
C ARG A 9 13.96 2.06 3.85
N GLU A 10 14.35 0.80 3.73
CA GLU A 10 13.82 -0.14 2.75
C GLU A 10 13.57 -1.47 3.46
N GLU A 11 12.32 -1.90 3.44
CA GLU A 11 11.81 -3.15 3.97
C GLU A 11 10.97 -3.83 2.89
N GLU A 12 10.52 -5.07 3.13
CA GLU A 12 9.81 -5.88 2.13
C GLU A 12 8.62 -5.15 1.48
N ASP A 13 7.76 -4.54 2.29
CA ASP A 13 6.57 -3.82 1.82
C ASP A 13 6.64 -2.30 2.02
N THR A 14 7.74 -1.75 2.56
CA THR A 14 7.81 -0.32 2.92
C THR A 14 9.09 0.34 2.42
N LEU A 15 8.95 1.51 1.80
CA LEU A 15 10.06 2.34 1.34
C LEU A 15 9.90 3.78 1.83
N GLU A 16 10.90 4.26 2.56
CA GLU A 16 11.05 5.67 2.95
C GLU A 16 12.29 6.27 2.30
N PHE A 17 12.09 7.33 1.51
CA PHE A 17 13.18 7.99 0.79
C PHE A 17 12.95 9.50 0.68
N ASP A 18 14.04 10.23 0.49
CA ASP A 18 14.04 11.67 0.34
C ASP A 18 14.20 12.05 -1.12
N MET A 19 13.40 13.03 -1.57
CA MET A 19 13.57 13.70 -2.86
C MET A 19 13.91 15.16 -2.61
N VAL A 20 15.14 15.56 -2.94
CA VAL A 20 15.64 16.93 -2.75
C VAL A 20 15.81 17.60 -4.10
N GLY A 21 15.36 18.86 -4.20
CA GLY A 21 15.52 19.68 -5.40
C GLY A 21 14.41 19.54 -6.44
N ILE A 22 13.28 18.91 -6.09
CA ILE A 22 12.09 18.80 -6.93
C ILE A 22 10.99 19.78 -6.47
N ASP A 23 10.03 20.08 -7.34
CA ASP A 23 8.84 20.88 -7.01
C ASP A 23 7.66 20.02 -6.53
N ALA A 24 6.74 20.64 -5.79
CA ALA A 24 5.55 20.00 -5.25
C ALA A 24 4.66 19.42 -6.35
N ALA A 25 4.60 20.05 -7.53
CA ALA A 25 3.78 19.58 -8.64
C ALA A 25 4.21 18.18 -9.11
N ILE A 26 5.51 17.95 -9.26
CA ILE A 26 6.05 16.67 -9.75
C ILE A 26 6.01 15.62 -8.62
N ALA A 27 6.38 15.99 -7.39
CA ALA A 27 6.25 15.11 -6.23
C ALA A 27 4.80 14.62 -6.05
N ASN A 28 3.82 15.52 -6.17
CA ASN A 28 2.41 15.16 -6.08
C ASN A 28 1.93 14.35 -7.30
N ALA A 29 2.52 14.55 -8.48
CA ALA A 29 2.22 13.71 -9.64
C ALA A 29 2.60 12.24 -9.36
N PHE A 30 3.82 11.98 -8.85
CA PHE A 30 4.23 10.61 -8.48
C PHE A 30 3.32 10.00 -7.42
N ARG A 31 2.99 10.75 -6.37
CA ARG A 31 2.04 10.30 -5.34
C ARG A 31 0.67 9.92 -5.93
N ARG A 32 0.15 10.72 -6.86
CA ARG A 32 -1.15 10.46 -7.51
C ARG A 32 -1.11 9.25 -8.43
N ILE A 33 -0.01 9.06 -9.16
CA ILE A 33 0.17 7.92 -10.05
C ILE A 33 0.26 6.62 -9.24
N LEU A 34 1.02 6.60 -8.15
CA LEU A 34 1.11 5.45 -7.25
C LEU A 34 -0.27 5.01 -6.73
N LEU A 35 -1.14 5.97 -6.39
CA LEU A 35 -2.48 5.68 -5.84
C LEU A 35 -3.50 5.23 -6.89
N ALA A 36 -3.38 5.68 -8.14
CA ALA A 36 -4.50 5.62 -9.08
C ALA A 36 -4.16 5.09 -10.47
N GLU A 37 -2.90 4.99 -10.87
CA GLU A 37 -2.56 4.72 -12.26
C GLU A 37 -1.54 3.61 -12.47
N VAL A 38 -0.78 3.23 -11.44
CA VAL A 38 0.01 2.00 -11.49
C VAL A 38 -0.96 0.81 -11.51
N PRO A 39 -0.90 -0.06 -12.54
CA PRO A 39 -1.85 -1.15 -12.67
C PRO A 39 -1.49 -2.35 -11.78
N THR A 40 -2.50 -3.13 -11.40
CA THR A 40 -2.37 -4.40 -10.67
C THR A 40 -3.38 -5.44 -11.17
N MET A 41 -3.22 -6.69 -10.74
CA MET A 41 -4.18 -7.77 -10.97
C MET A 41 -5.13 -7.90 -9.78
N ALA A 42 -6.44 -7.86 -10.01
CA ALA A 42 -7.45 -8.07 -8.97
C ALA A 42 -8.68 -8.80 -9.53
N VAL A 43 -9.47 -9.42 -8.66
CA VAL A 43 -10.70 -10.15 -9.03
C VAL A 43 -11.77 -9.16 -9.51
N GLU A 44 -12.31 -9.42 -10.70
CA GLU A 44 -13.38 -8.62 -11.33
C GLU A 44 -14.69 -9.40 -11.45
N LYS A 45 -14.61 -10.67 -11.86
CA LYS A 45 -15.78 -11.54 -11.99
C LYS A 45 -15.69 -12.68 -11.00
N VAL A 46 -16.83 -12.98 -10.37
CA VAL A 46 -17.00 -14.12 -9.46
C VAL A 46 -18.22 -14.91 -9.95
N PHE A 47 -17.97 -16.13 -10.42
CA PHE A 47 -19.00 -17.08 -10.82
C PHE A 47 -19.31 -17.99 -9.63
N VAL A 48 -20.54 -17.90 -9.13
CA VAL A 48 -20.99 -18.67 -7.97
C VAL A 48 -21.69 -19.94 -8.45
N TYR A 49 -21.13 -21.11 -8.13
CA TYR A 49 -21.77 -22.40 -8.41
C TYR A 49 -22.70 -22.81 -7.27
N ASN A 50 -22.21 -22.71 -6.03
CA ASN A 50 -23.02 -22.95 -4.85
C ASN A 50 -22.49 -22.14 -3.65
N ASN A 51 -23.31 -21.27 -3.09
CA ASN A 51 -23.05 -20.60 -1.82
C ASN A 51 -24.23 -20.84 -0.88
N THR A 52 -23.99 -21.67 0.14
CA THR A 52 -24.97 -21.94 1.22
C THR A 52 -24.53 -21.32 2.54
N SER A 53 -23.52 -20.44 2.50
CA SER A 53 -23.06 -19.69 3.67
C SER A 53 -24.08 -18.61 4.07
N ILE A 54 -23.82 -17.97 5.21
CA ILE A 54 -24.63 -16.82 5.66
C ILE A 54 -24.22 -15.54 4.93
N VAL A 55 -23.02 -15.49 4.34
CA VAL A 55 -22.53 -14.32 3.61
C VAL A 55 -23.20 -14.31 2.24
N GLN A 56 -23.87 -13.19 1.93
CA GLN A 56 -24.53 -13.00 0.64
C GLN A 56 -23.53 -12.97 -0.51
N ASP A 57 -23.96 -13.38 -1.70
CA ASP A 57 -23.10 -13.53 -2.88
C ASP A 57 -22.40 -12.22 -3.26
N GLU A 58 -23.13 -11.09 -3.23
CA GLU A 58 -22.59 -9.77 -3.54
C GLU A 58 -21.52 -9.32 -2.54
N ILE A 59 -21.71 -9.64 -1.26
CA ILE A 59 -20.75 -9.30 -0.19
C ILE A 59 -19.53 -10.21 -0.29
N LEU A 60 -19.73 -11.49 -0.59
CA LEU A 60 -18.65 -12.44 -0.82
C LEU A 60 -17.80 -12.01 -2.02
N ALA A 61 -18.43 -11.69 -3.15
CA ALA A 61 -17.75 -11.23 -4.36
C ALA A 61 -16.97 -9.92 -4.11
N HIS A 62 -17.57 -8.96 -3.40
CA HIS A 62 -16.89 -7.72 -3.02
C HIS A 62 -15.66 -7.98 -2.15
N ARG A 63 -15.74 -8.89 -1.16
CA ARG A 63 -14.59 -9.25 -0.31
C ARG A 63 -13.48 -9.93 -1.11
N LEU A 64 -13.83 -10.86 -2.01
CA LEU A 64 -12.88 -11.53 -2.90
C LEU A 64 -12.18 -10.52 -3.83
N GLY A 65 -12.92 -9.51 -4.31
CA GLY A 65 -12.39 -8.38 -5.09
C GLY A 65 -11.28 -7.59 -4.42
N LEU A 66 -11.25 -7.55 -3.09
CA LEU A 66 -10.29 -6.77 -2.31
C LEU A 66 -9.05 -7.57 -1.88
N ILE A 67 -8.98 -8.86 -2.21
CA ILE A 67 -7.81 -9.69 -1.90
C ILE A 67 -6.69 -9.36 -2.91
N PRO A 68 -5.53 -8.85 -2.47
CA PRO A 68 -4.42 -8.58 -3.37
C PRO A 68 -3.85 -9.89 -3.91
N ILE A 69 -3.66 -9.96 -5.23
CA ILE A 69 -3.14 -11.13 -5.93
C ILE A 69 -1.67 -10.92 -6.25
N ARG A 70 -0.82 -11.88 -5.88
CA ARG A 70 0.61 -11.91 -6.21
C ARG A 70 0.77 -12.35 -7.67
N ALA A 71 0.60 -11.40 -8.58
CA ALA A 71 0.82 -11.58 -10.01
C ALA A 71 1.42 -10.30 -10.58
N ASP A 72 2.51 -10.42 -11.34
CA ASP A 72 3.14 -9.26 -11.96
C ASP A 72 2.26 -8.73 -13.11
N PRO A 73 1.65 -7.54 -12.97
CA PRO A 73 0.74 -7.00 -13.97
C PRO A 73 1.44 -6.64 -15.30
N ARG A 74 2.78 -6.62 -15.35
CA ARG A 74 3.55 -6.35 -16.58
C ARG A 74 3.50 -7.52 -17.55
N LEU A 75 3.21 -8.72 -17.06
CA LEU A 75 3.09 -9.95 -17.86
C LEU A 75 1.73 -10.09 -18.53
N PHE A 76 0.75 -9.27 -18.13
CA PHE A 76 -0.63 -9.36 -18.61
C PHE A 76 -1.03 -8.11 -19.39
N GLU A 77 -1.86 -8.31 -20.41
CA GLU A 77 -2.48 -7.24 -21.16
C GLU A 77 -3.79 -6.78 -20.52
N TYR A 78 -4.31 -5.63 -20.97
CA TYR A 78 -5.65 -5.21 -20.58
C TYR A 78 -6.67 -6.01 -21.37
N ARG A 79 -7.68 -6.52 -20.66
CA ARG A 79 -8.81 -7.22 -21.28
C ARG A 79 -9.58 -6.27 -22.20
N ASN A 80 -9.91 -6.74 -23.39
CA ASN A 80 -10.69 -5.99 -24.36
C ASN A 80 -12.15 -5.80 -23.91
N GLN A 81 -12.75 -4.68 -24.32
CA GLN A 81 -14.15 -4.40 -23.98
C GLN A 81 -15.09 -5.42 -24.65
N GLY A 82 -15.93 -6.08 -23.84
CA GLY A 82 -16.91 -7.06 -24.32
C GLY A 82 -16.42 -8.52 -24.31
N ASP A 83 -15.16 -8.78 -23.94
CA ASP A 83 -14.66 -10.14 -23.73
C ASP A 83 -15.01 -10.64 -22.33
N GLU A 84 -15.93 -11.60 -22.24
CA GLU A 84 -16.39 -12.17 -20.96
C GLU A 84 -15.56 -13.38 -20.50
N GLU A 85 -15.05 -14.19 -21.43
CA GLU A 85 -14.27 -15.39 -21.13
C GLU A 85 -12.86 -15.01 -20.66
N GLY A 86 -12.17 -14.15 -21.43
CA GLY A 86 -10.75 -13.88 -21.27
C GLY A 86 -9.85 -15.02 -21.77
N THR A 87 -8.56 -14.73 -21.84
CA THR A 87 -7.55 -15.59 -22.47
C THR A 87 -6.33 -15.73 -21.56
N GLU A 88 -5.39 -16.61 -21.93
CA GLU A 88 -4.18 -16.86 -21.16
C GLU A 88 -3.28 -15.62 -20.95
N ILE A 89 -3.42 -14.59 -21.79
CA ILE A 89 -2.60 -13.36 -21.78
C ILE A 89 -3.19 -12.21 -20.96
N ASP A 90 -4.48 -12.23 -20.65
CA ASP A 90 -5.18 -11.10 -20.00
C ASP A 90 -5.94 -11.47 -18.72
N THR A 91 -6.03 -12.76 -18.38
CA THR A 91 -6.76 -13.22 -17.21
C THR A 91 -6.03 -14.29 -16.41
N LEU A 92 -6.20 -14.22 -15.08
CA LEU A 92 -5.87 -15.31 -14.16
C LEU A 92 -7.17 -15.85 -13.55
N GLN A 93 -7.20 -17.15 -13.27
CA GLN A 93 -8.36 -17.81 -12.70
C GLN A 93 -8.03 -18.46 -11.36
N PHE A 94 -8.89 -18.24 -10.37
CA PHE A 94 -8.81 -18.90 -9.07
C PHE A 94 -10.11 -19.62 -8.75
N GLN A 95 -10.03 -20.74 -8.04
CA GLN A 95 -11.18 -21.44 -7.48
C GLN A 95 -11.12 -21.41 -5.96
N LEU A 96 -12.27 -21.20 -5.32
CA LEU A 96 -12.44 -21.34 -3.89
C LEU A 96 -13.58 -22.34 -3.65
N LYS A 97 -13.23 -23.56 -3.24
CA LYS A 97 -14.16 -24.66 -3.01
C LYS A 97 -13.97 -25.27 -1.63
N ILE A 98 -14.86 -24.95 -0.70
CA ILE A 98 -14.78 -25.38 0.70
C ILE A 98 -16.13 -25.84 1.21
N LYS A 99 -16.11 -26.95 1.96
CA LYS A 99 -17.23 -27.46 2.73
C LYS A 99 -16.87 -27.57 4.20
N CYS A 100 -17.75 -27.08 5.07
CA CYS A 100 -17.59 -27.18 6.51
C CYS A 100 -18.22 -28.49 7.03
N SER A 101 -17.48 -29.21 7.88
CA SER A 101 -17.94 -30.46 8.51
C SER A 101 -17.72 -30.45 10.02
N ARG A 102 -18.45 -31.32 10.74
CA ARG A 102 -18.15 -31.59 12.15
C ARG A 102 -16.88 -32.42 12.25
N ASN A 103 -16.04 -32.11 13.24
CA ASN A 103 -14.86 -32.90 13.56
C ASN A 103 -15.27 -34.14 14.38
N PRO A 104 -15.08 -35.37 13.87
CA PRO A 104 -15.42 -36.60 14.61
C PRO A 104 -14.56 -36.82 15.86
N GLN A 105 -13.38 -36.19 15.92
CA GLN A 105 -12.41 -36.34 17.01
C GLN A 105 -12.55 -35.25 18.09
N ALA A 106 -13.54 -34.35 17.98
CA ALA A 106 -13.73 -33.29 18.96
C ALA A 106 -14.06 -33.87 20.34
N ALA A 107 -13.51 -33.26 21.39
CA ALA A 107 -13.84 -33.64 22.76
C ALA A 107 -15.34 -33.37 23.02
N LYS A 108 -16.01 -34.30 23.72
CA LYS A 108 -17.47 -34.24 23.98
C LYS A 108 -17.92 -32.99 24.73
N GLU A 109 -17.01 -32.40 25.51
CA GLU A 109 -17.24 -31.21 26.35
C GLU A 109 -16.74 -29.92 25.66
N SER A 110 -16.13 -30.01 24.48
CA SER A 110 -15.53 -28.83 23.84
C SER A 110 -16.60 -27.87 23.34
N SER A 111 -16.40 -26.59 23.63
CA SER A 111 -17.22 -25.49 23.11
C SER A 111 -16.50 -24.65 22.05
N ASP A 112 -15.21 -24.92 21.78
CA ASP A 112 -14.43 -24.16 20.81
C ASP A 112 -14.79 -24.58 19.36
N PRO A 113 -15.29 -23.66 18.52
CA PRO A 113 -15.50 -23.92 17.09
C PRO A 113 -14.27 -24.44 16.35
N ASN A 114 -13.05 -24.10 16.78
CA ASN A 114 -11.82 -24.61 16.16
C ASN A 114 -11.59 -26.11 16.40
N GLU A 115 -12.07 -26.64 17.52
CA GLU A 115 -12.01 -28.07 17.81
C GLU A 115 -13.22 -28.81 17.20
N LEU A 116 -14.40 -28.18 17.28
CA LEU A 116 -15.67 -28.78 16.87
C LEU A 116 -15.83 -28.90 15.36
N TYR A 117 -15.25 -27.99 14.57
CA TYR A 117 -15.55 -27.87 13.15
C TYR A 117 -14.30 -27.74 12.28
N ILE A 118 -14.28 -28.53 11.21
CA ILE A 118 -13.26 -28.48 10.17
C ILE A 118 -13.72 -27.48 9.09
N ASN A 119 -12.80 -26.61 8.65
CA ASN A 119 -13.03 -25.59 7.63
C ASN A 119 -14.16 -24.58 7.93
N HIS A 120 -14.43 -24.33 9.21
CA HIS A 120 -15.44 -23.34 9.61
C HIS A 120 -14.98 -21.88 9.41
N LYS A 121 -13.68 -21.65 9.17
CA LYS A 121 -13.11 -20.36 8.76
C LYS A 121 -12.51 -20.50 7.38
N VAL A 122 -12.98 -19.68 6.45
CA VAL A 122 -12.51 -19.65 5.07
C VAL A 122 -11.49 -18.52 4.94
N TYR A 123 -10.24 -18.86 4.69
CA TYR A 123 -9.14 -17.92 4.49
C TYR A 123 -8.72 -17.82 3.01
N SER A 124 -8.00 -16.77 2.66
CA SER A 124 -7.41 -16.54 1.32
C SER A 124 -6.51 -17.68 0.86
N LYS A 125 -5.73 -18.32 1.74
CA LYS A 125 -4.90 -19.49 1.35
C LYS A 125 -5.66 -20.67 0.73
N HIS A 126 -6.98 -20.72 0.87
CA HIS A 126 -7.80 -21.75 0.25
C HIS A 126 -8.16 -21.44 -1.21
N MET A 127 -7.77 -20.28 -1.73
CA MET A 127 -7.87 -19.95 -3.16
C MET A 127 -6.80 -20.72 -3.91
N THR A 128 -7.22 -21.55 -4.87
CA THR A 128 -6.31 -22.33 -5.71
C THR A 128 -6.27 -21.75 -7.12
N TRP A 129 -5.08 -21.45 -7.63
CA TRP A 129 -4.92 -21.04 -9.02
C TRP A 129 -5.32 -22.19 -9.96
N VAL A 130 -6.10 -21.85 -10.99
CA VAL A 130 -6.52 -22.76 -12.06
C VAL A 130 -5.91 -22.23 -13.35
N PRO A 131 -4.85 -22.86 -13.89
CA PRO A 131 -4.18 -22.38 -15.10
C PRO A 131 -5.09 -22.42 -16.33
N LEU A 132 -4.95 -21.41 -17.18
CA LEU A 132 -5.65 -21.33 -18.48
C LEU A 132 -4.66 -21.57 -19.63
N GLY A 133 -5.05 -22.40 -20.60
CA GLY A 133 -4.24 -22.67 -21.79
C GLY A 133 -2.79 -23.07 -21.44
N ASN A 134 -1.84 -22.32 -22.00
CA ASN A 134 -0.40 -22.56 -21.85
C ASN A 134 0.24 -21.73 -20.71
N GLN A 135 -0.53 -21.17 -19.77
CA GLN A 135 0.04 -20.43 -18.63
C GLN A 135 1.10 -21.20 -17.83
N PRO A 136 0.99 -22.52 -17.59
CA PRO A 136 2.05 -23.27 -16.92
C PRO A 136 3.39 -23.26 -17.67
N ASP A 137 3.35 -23.22 -19.00
CA ASP A 137 4.55 -23.18 -19.85
C ASP A 137 5.08 -21.75 -20.02
N LEU A 138 4.19 -20.75 -20.09
CA LEU A 138 4.55 -19.32 -20.16
C LEU A 138 5.15 -18.82 -18.84
N PHE A 139 4.69 -19.36 -17.72
CA PHE A 139 5.07 -18.94 -16.38
C PHE A 139 5.49 -20.13 -15.51
N PRO A 140 6.61 -20.81 -15.84
CA PRO A 140 7.01 -22.05 -15.17
C PRO A 140 7.36 -21.83 -13.69
N ASP A 141 7.82 -20.63 -13.33
CA ASP A 141 8.19 -20.24 -11.97
C ASP A 141 7.12 -19.37 -11.29
N ALA A 142 5.92 -19.23 -11.87
CA ALA A 142 4.89 -18.38 -11.27
C ALA A 142 4.26 -19.01 -10.03
N ASP A 143 4.34 -18.27 -8.93
CA ASP A 143 3.60 -18.49 -7.70
C ASP A 143 2.38 -17.56 -7.65
N PHE A 144 1.39 -17.81 -8.52
CA PHE A 144 0.15 -17.04 -8.52
C PHE A 144 -0.72 -17.45 -7.33
N ARG A 145 -0.75 -16.59 -6.31
CA ARG A 145 -1.53 -16.78 -5.08
C ARG A 145 -1.99 -15.45 -4.50
N PRO A 146 -2.92 -15.44 -3.53
CA PRO A 146 -3.13 -14.27 -2.69
C PRO A 146 -1.83 -13.85 -2.01
N VAL A 147 -1.61 -12.55 -1.86
CA VAL A 147 -0.40 -12.04 -1.18
C VAL A 147 -0.37 -12.51 0.29
N HIS A 148 -1.48 -12.33 0.99
CA HIS A 148 -1.65 -12.69 2.40
C HIS A 148 -2.50 -13.96 2.51
N ASP A 149 -2.01 -14.95 3.23
CA ASP A 149 -2.62 -16.31 3.33
C ASP A 149 -3.75 -16.41 4.37
N ASP A 150 -3.89 -15.40 5.23
CA ASP A 150 -4.72 -15.42 6.45
C ASP A 150 -5.89 -14.42 6.44
N ILE A 151 -6.22 -13.84 5.28
CA ILE A 151 -7.39 -12.95 5.15
C ILE A 151 -8.65 -13.79 5.30
N LEU A 152 -9.42 -13.52 6.36
CA LEU A 152 -10.71 -14.18 6.59
C LEU A 152 -11.75 -13.70 5.58
N ILE A 153 -12.28 -14.61 4.77
CA ILE A 153 -13.27 -14.33 3.72
C ILE A 153 -14.68 -14.54 4.28
N ALA A 154 -14.95 -15.71 4.85
CA ALA A 154 -16.25 -16.12 5.37
C ALA A 154 -16.11 -17.06 6.57
N GLN A 155 -17.18 -17.18 7.36
CA GLN A 155 -17.30 -18.17 8.43
C GLN A 155 -18.49 -19.09 8.14
N LEU A 156 -18.29 -20.39 8.33
CA LEU A 156 -19.24 -21.45 8.00
C LEU A 156 -19.68 -22.22 9.24
N ARG A 157 -20.75 -22.99 9.07
CA ARG A 157 -21.20 -24.05 9.97
C ARG A 157 -21.35 -25.37 9.22
N PRO A 158 -21.32 -26.51 9.93
CA PRO A 158 -21.40 -27.82 9.28
C PRO A 158 -22.60 -27.95 8.35
N GLY A 159 -22.36 -28.43 7.13
CA GLY A 159 -23.38 -28.54 6.08
C GLY A 159 -23.37 -27.38 5.08
N GLN A 160 -22.72 -26.25 5.41
CA GLN A 160 -22.53 -25.15 4.47
C GLN A 160 -21.29 -25.36 3.59
N GLU A 161 -21.38 -24.84 2.38
CA GLU A 161 -20.33 -24.86 1.37
C GLU A 161 -20.30 -23.58 0.54
N ILE A 162 -19.10 -23.27 0.03
CA ILE A 162 -18.80 -22.21 -0.92
C ILE A 162 -18.04 -22.86 -2.07
N ASP A 163 -18.55 -22.74 -3.29
CA ASP A 163 -17.87 -23.11 -4.55
C ASP A 163 -18.01 -21.94 -5.53
N VAL A 164 -16.92 -21.21 -5.72
CA VAL A 164 -16.85 -20.04 -6.60
C VAL A 164 -15.61 -20.08 -7.48
N LEU A 165 -15.73 -19.51 -8.67
CA LEU A 165 -14.65 -19.30 -9.62
C LEU A 165 -14.44 -17.79 -9.83
N MET A 166 -13.21 -17.34 -9.81
CA MET A 166 -12.84 -15.93 -9.87
C MET A 166 -11.98 -15.66 -11.10
N HIS A 167 -12.29 -14.61 -11.85
CA HIS A 167 -11.41 -14.07 -12.90
C HIS A 167 -10.75 -12.80 -12.41
N CYS A 168 -9.42 -12.81 -12.40
CA CYS A 168 -8.56 -11.67 -12.12
C CYS A 168 -8.11 -11.03 -13.41
N VAL A 169 -8.22 -9.70 -13.49
CA VAL A 169 -7.84 -8.92 -14.66
C VAL A 169 -6.93 -7.77 -14.26
N LYS A 170 -6.21 -7.22 -15.24
CA LYS A 170 -5.41 -6.01 -15.06
C LYS A 170 -6.28 -4.76 -15.03
N GLY A 171 -6.12 -3.93 -14.01
CA GLY A 171 -6.86 -2.67 -13.84
C GLY A 171 -6.02 -1.58 -13.19
N ILE A 172 -6.57 -0.37 -13.08
CA ILE A 172 -5.91 0.79 -12.43
C ILE A 172 -6.73 1.32 -11.27
N GLY A 173 -6.07 1.86 -10.24
CA GLY A 173 -6.73 2.38 -9.03
C GLY A 173 -7.75 3.50 -9.26
N LYS A 174 -7.64 4.23 -10.39
CA LYS A 174 -8.60 5.27 -10.80
C LYS A 174 -9.97 4.69 -11.13
N ASP A 175 -10.02 3.48 -11.65
CA ASP A 175 -11.27 2.78 -11.99
C ASP A 175 -11.92 2.22 -10.72
N HIS A 176 -11.15 1.46 -9.93
CA HIS A 176 -11.60 0.96 -8.64
C HIS A 176 -10.44 0.86 -7.65
N ALA A 177 -10.68 1.21 -6.39
CA ALA A 177 -9.65 1.26 -5.34
C ALA A 177 -8.97 -0.10 -5.08
N LYS A 178 -9.62 -1.22 -5.42
CA LYS A 178 -9.05 -2.58 -5.32
C LYS A 178 -7.78 -2.77 -6.16
N PHE A 179 -7.59 -1.96 -7.19
CA PHE A 179 -6.41 -2.00 -8.05
C PHE A 179 -5.26 -1.12 -7.55
N SER A 180 -5.42 -0.39 -6.44
CA SER A 180 -4.32 0.39 -5.84
C SER A 180 -3.22 -0.56 -5.36
N PRO A 181 -1.97 -0.45 -5.86
CA PRO A 181 -0.85 -1.30 -5.41
C PRO A 181 -0.28 -0.90 -4.05
N VAL A 182 -0.67 0.27 -3.54
CA VAL A 182 -0.18 0.81 -2.28
C VAL A 182 -1.29 0.77 -1.23
N ALA A 183 -0.92 0.41 -0.01
CA ALA A 183 -1.75 0.63 1.17
C ALA A 183 -1.89 2.14 1.38
N THR A 184 -0.76 2.86 1.35
CA THR A 184 -0.72 4.31 1.25
C THR A 184 0.56 4.78 0.59
N ALA A 185 0.46 5.87 -0.16
CA ALA A 185 1.59 6.61 -0.67
C ALA A 185 1.41 8.08 -0.30
N SER A 186 2.35 8.60 0.48
CA SER A 186 2.31 9.98 0.95
C SER A 186 3.70 10.58 0.99
N TYR A 187 3.75 11.90 1.16
CA TYR A 187 4.98 12.59 1.47
C TYR A 187 4.72 13.69 2.48
N ARG A 188 5.77 14.05 3.22
CA ARG A 188 5.81 15.25 4.05
C ARG A 188 7.05 16.05 3.74
N LEU A 189 7.00 17.37 3.90
CA LEU A 189 8.21 18.19 3.77
C LEU A 189 9.09 17.99 5.00
N LEU A 190 10.41 18.05 4.83
CA LEU A 190 11.34 18.01 5.97
C LEU A 190 11.07 19.20 6.92
N PRO A 191 10.82 18.95 8.22
CA PRO A 191 10.78 20.01 9.23
C PRO A 191 12.08 20.78 9.33
N ASP A 192 11.99 22.11 9.37
CA ASP A 192 13.07 23.01 9.74
C ASP A 192 12.70 23.70 11.05
N ILE A 193 13.31 23.24 12.14
CA ILE A 193 13.12 23.79 13.47
C ILE A 193 14.34 24.64 13.77
N THR A 194 14.14 25.92 14.03
CA THR A 194 15.23 26.85 14.37
C THR A 194 14.98 27.47 15.73
N LEU A 195 15.96 27.37 16.62
CA LEU A 195 15.96 28.08 17.90
C LEU A 195 16.50 29.49 17.65
N LEU A 196 15.69 30.51 17.93
CA LEU A 196 16.02 31.91 17.66
C LEU A 196 17.00 32.48 18.69
N GLN A 197 17.01 31.90 19.88
CA GLN A 197 17.90 32.25 20.99
C GLN A 197 18.34 30.97 21.71
N PRO A 198 19.47 31.00 22.45
CA PRO A 198 19.84 29.90 23.34
C PRO A 198 18.75 29.65 24.39
N ILE A 199 18.29 28.40 24.52
CA ILE A 199 17.30 27.98 25.51
C ILE A 199 18.02 27.09 26.51
N GLU A 200 18.04 27.51 27.77
CA GLU A 200 18.84 26.89 28.84
C GLU A 200 17.95 26.30 29.96
N ASP A 201 18.54 25.39 30.73
CA ASP A 201 18.03 24.86 32.01
C ASP A 201 16.60 24.31 31.94
N GLU A 202 15.70 24.76 32.81
CA GLU A 202 14.31 24.27 32.87
C GLU A 202 13.55 24.55 31.58
N ALA A 203 13.85 25.64 30.88
CA ALA A 203 13.24 25.96 29.60
C ALA A 203 13.70 24.98 28.50
N ALA A 204 14.93 24.48 28.56
CA ALA A 204 15.43 23.46 27.63
C ALA A 204 14.73 22.11 27.83
N GLU A 205 14.48 21.71 29.08
CA GLU A 205 13.73 20.49 29.39
C GLU A 205 12.25 20.61 29.01
N LEU A 206 11.64 21.77 29.23
CA LEU A 206 10.28 22.04 28.79
C LEU A 206 10.17 22.00 27.26
N LEU A 207 11.10 22.65 26.57
CA LEU A 207 11.18 22.63 25.11
C LEU A 207 11.27 21.20 24.58
N GLN A 208 12.12 20.37 25.17
CA GLN A 208 12.26 18.97 24.75
C GLN A 208 10.93 18.20 24.82
N LYS A 209 10.10 18.44 25.85
CA LYS A 209 8.79 17.80 26.01
C LYS A 209 7.73 18.28 25.02
N CYS A 210 7.92 19.45 24.40
CA CYS A 210 7.01 19.98 23.38
C CYS A 210 7.16 19.29 22.02
N PHE A 211 8.25 18.54 21.79
CA PHE A 211 8.55 17.90 20.51
C PHE A 211 8.53 16.37 20.61
N SER A 212 8.50 15.70 19.47
CA SER A 212 8.62 14.24 19.42
C SER A 212 9.96 13.78 20.04
N PRO A 213 9.99 12.60 20.70
CA PRO A 213 11.23 12.04 21.25
C PRO A 213 12.34 11.97 20.19
N GLY A 214 13.54 12.43 20.54
CA GLY A 214 14.71 12.45 19.64
C GLY A 214 14.84 13.69 18.74
N VAL A 215 13.86 14.59 18.72
CA VAL A 215 13.93 15.83 17.92
C VAL A 215 14.86 16.86 18.57
N ILE A 216 14.62 17.15 19.85
CA ILE A 216 15.40 18.07 20.67
C ILE A 216 16.26 17.27 21.64
N GLU A 217 17.55 17.60 21.70
CA GLU A 217 18.50 17.07 22.67
C GLU A 217 18.91 18.19 23.63
N VAL A 218 19.00 17.86 24.91
CA VAL A 218 19.50 18.76 25.96
C VAL A 218 20.90 18.32 26.32
N GLN A 219 21.89 19.18 26.05
CA GLN A 219 23.29 18.92 26.31
C GLN A 219 23.79 19.71 27.51
N ASN A 220 24.71 19.16 28.29
CA ASN A 220 25.35 19.90 29.38
C ASN A 220 26.63 20.57 28.87
N ILE A 221 26.62 21.90 28.76
CA ILE A 221 27.76 22.71 28.33
C ILE A 221 28.15 23.62 29.49
N LYS A 222 29.38 23.44 30.02
CA LYS A 222 29.92 24.23 31.14
C LYS A 222 29.01 24.26 32.38
N GLY A 223 28.32 23.15 32.68
CA GLY A 223 27.43 23.03 33.83
C GLY A 223 26.00 23.55 33.60
N LYS A 224 25.70 24.07 32.40
CA LYS A 224 24.35 24.51 31.99
C LYS A 224 23.72 23.53 31.01
N LYS A 225 22.42 23.28 31.16
CA LYS A 225 21.67 22.46 30.20
C LYS A 225 21.26 23.36 29.02
N VAL A 226 21.60 23.00 27.79
CA VAL A 226 21.32 23.79 26.59
C VAL A 226 20.61 22.91 25.56
N ALA A 227 19.49 23.39 25.03
CA ALA A 227 18.73 22.67 24.01
C ALA A 227 19.34 22.87 22.62
N ARG A 228 19.40 21.80 21.83
CA ARG A 228 19.71 21.85 20.39
C ARG A 228 18.74 20.97 19.60
N VAL A 229 18.53 21.33 18.34
CA VAL A 229 17.81 20.47 17.39
C VAL A 229 18.76 19.36 16.96
N ALA A 230 18.44 18.12 17.30
CA ALA A 230 19.25 16.95 16.96
C ALA A 230 18.77 16.32 15.65
N ASN A 231 17.47 16.03 15.53
CA ASN A 231 16.90 15.41 14.34
C ASN A 231 15.47 15.90 14.07
N ALA A 232 15.35 16.96 13.27
CA ALA A 232 14.04 17.53 12.90
C ALA A 232 13.16 16.57 12.07
N ARG A 233 13.74 15.53 11.43
CA ARG A 233 13.00 14.55 10.61
C ARG A 233 11.93 13.80 11.40
N LEU A 234 12.21 13.54 12.69
CA LEU A 234 11.37 12.76 13.59
C LEU A 234 10.14 13.53 14.09
N ASP A 235 10.10 14.85 13.87
CA ASP A 235 9.03 15.67 14.40
C ASP A 235 7.72 15.49 13.60
N THR A 236 6.62 15.32 14.33
CA THR A 236 5.27 15.22 13.78
C THR A 236 4.58 16.57 13.66
N PHE A 237 5.20 17.67 14.12
CA PHE A 237 4.61 19.02 14.09
C PHE A 237 3.31 19.12 14.90
N SER A 238 3.35 18.68 16.17
CA SER A 238 2.25 18.86 17.14
C SER A 238 1.93 20.34 17.41
N ARG A 239 2.91 21.24 17.23
CA ARG A 239 2.85 22.68 17.54
C ARG A 239 2.65 22.99 19.04
N GLU A 240 2.93 22.03 19.92
CA GLU A 240 2.76 22.17 21.37
C GLU A 240 3.56 23.34 21.95
N VAL A 241 4.71 23.66 21.35
CA VAL A 241 5.57 24.79 21.77
C VAL A 241 4.84 26.13 21.84
N PHE A 242 3.82 26.36 21.01
CA PHE A 242 3.06 27.61 21.01
C PHE A 242 2.04 27.74 22.16
N ARG A 243 1.76 26.65 22.89
CA ARG A 243 0.94 26.70 24.11
C ARG A 243 1.71 27.27 25.30
N HIS A 244 3.04 27.29 25.21
CA HIS A 244 3.90 27.82 26.25
C HIS A 244 4.33 29.25 25.90
N GLU A 245 3.81 30.22 26.64
CA GLU A 245 4.10 31.64 26.45
C GLU A 245 5.60 31.98 26.56
N SER A 246 6.33 31.26 27.41
CA SER A 246 7.78 31.40 27.56
C SER A 246 8.59 30.92 26.35
N LEU A 247 8.05 30.02 25.53
CA LEU A 247 8.77 29.38 24.42
C LEU A 247 8.32 29.84 23.04
N LYS A 248 7.09 30.35 22.91
CA LYS A 248 6.46 30.65 21.60
C LYS A 248 7.27 31.58 20.70
N ASN A 249 8.00 32.53 21.29
CA ASN A 249 8.80 33.53 20.57
C ASN A 249 10.28 33.11 20.40
N LEU A 250 10.66 31.95 20.92
CA LEU A 250 12.05 31.45 20.88
C LEU A 250 12.26 30.40 19.79
N VAL A 251 11.20 29.93 19.15
CA VAL A 251 11.24 28.86 18.15
C VAL A 251 10.56 29.27 16.87
N ARG A 252 11.23 29.04 15.75
CA ARG A 252 10.65 29.12 14.41
C ARG A 252 10.43 27.72 13.87
N LEU A 253 9.17 27.38 13.58
CA LEU A 253 8.79 26.15 12.88
C LEU A 253 8.58 26.46 11.40
N ALA A 254 9.34 25.79 10.53
CA ALA A 254 9.27 25.92 9.09
C ALA A 254 9.36 24.55 8.40
N ARG A 255 9.24 24.54 7.07
CA ARG A 255 9.41 23.35 6.24
C ARG A 255 10.37 23.69 5.10
N VAL A 256 11.29 22.79 4.80
CA VAL A 256 12.18 22.92 3.64
C VAL A 256 11.36 22.61 2.38
N ARG A 257 11.07 23.64 1.57
CA ARG A 257 10.11 23.56 0.45
C ARG A 257 10.46 22.50 -0.60
N ASN A 258 11.74 22.29 -0.85
CA ASN A 258 12.27 21.42 -1.90
C ASN A 258 12.86 20.11 -1.34
N HIS A 259 12.45 19.68 -0.15
CA HIS A 259 12.87 18.42 0.46
C HIS A 259 11.64 17.64 0.91
N TYR A 260 11.29 16.62 0.13
CA TYR A 260 10.17 15.72 0.41
C TYR A 260 10.67 14.43 1.00
N ILE A 261 10.02 13.98 2.06
CA ILE A 261 10.17 12.66 2.66
C ILE A 261 8.99 11.84 2.18
N PHE A 262 9.21 10.91 1.25
CA PHE A 262 8.22 9.98 0.74
C PHE A 262 8.13 8.75 1.64
N SER A 263 6.92 8.24 1.78
CA SER A 263 6.61 6.95 2.41
C SER A 263 5.67 6.20 1.48
N VAL A 264 6.12 5.05 0.98
CA VAL A 264 5.37 4.18 0.07
C VAL A 264 5.26 2.82 0.73
N GLU A 265 4.02 2.42 1.03
CA GLU A 265 3.69 1.13 1.61
C GLU A 265 2.96 0.30 0.54
N SER A 266 3.60 -0.78 0.07
CA SER A 266 3.02 -1.73 -0.88
C SER A 266 1.97 -2.60 -0.20
N THR A 267 1.00 -3.10 -0.96
CA THR A 267 0.10 -4.16 -0.51
C THR A 267 0.70 -5.56 -0.64
N GLY A 268 1.94 -5.66 -1.16
CA GLY A 268 2.71 -6.89 -1.37
C GLY A 268 2.54 -7.54 -2.74
N ILE A 269 1.86 -6.87 -3.69
CA ILE A 269 1.73 -7.31 -5.10
C ILE A 269 3.07 -7.18 -5.83
N LEU A 270 3.73 -6.03 -5.67
CA LEU A 270 5.05 -5.69 -6.19
C LEU A 270 5.86 -4.97 -5.10
N PRO A 271 7.19 -5.11 -5.08
CA PRO A 271 8.00 -4.38 -4.12
C PRO A 271 7.95 -2.86 -4.39
N PRO A 272 8.08 -2.02 -3.34
CA PRO A 272 7.80 -0.58 -3.44
C PRO A 272 8.80 0.21 -4.30
N ASP A 273 10.04 -0.26 -4.44
CA ASP A 273 11.07 0.29 -5.34
C ASP A 273 10.64 0.19 -6.82
N VAL A 274 10.06 -0.95 -7.20
CA VAL A 274 9.48 -1.18 -8.53
C VAL A 274 8.26 -0.28 -8.71
N LEU A 275 7.40 -0.13 -7.70
CA LEU A 275 6.22 0.74 -7.79
C LEU A 275 6.59 2.20 -8.09
N VAL A 276 7.60 2.75 -7.40
CA VAL A 276 8.08 4.11 -7.67
C VAL A 276 8.65 4.22 -9.08
N SER A 277 9.41 3.22 -9.52
CA SER A 277 9.97 3.17 -10.88
C SER A 277 8.88 3.14 -11.95
N GLU A 278 7.84 2.33 -11.78
CA GLU A 278 6.68 2.28 -12.69
C GLU A 278 5.89 3.59 -12.69
N ALA A 279 5.71 4.23 -11.52
CA ALA A 279 5.04 5.52 -11.45
C ALA A 279 5.77 6.62 -12.26
N ILE A 280 7.11 6.61 -12.25
CA ILE A 280 7.92 7.52 -13.06
C ILE A 280 7.74 7.22 -14.57
N LYS A 281 7.78 5.94 -14.96
CA LYS A 281 7.57 5.52 -16.36
C LYS A 281 6.19 5.93 -16.88
N ILE A 282 5.15 5.82 -16.06
CA ILE A 282 3.78 6.25 -16.44
C ILE A 282 3.73 7.75 -16.72
N LEU A 283 4.37 8.58 -15.89
CA LEU A 283 4.43 10.02 -16.15
C LEU A 283 5.18 10.32 -17.45
N MET A 284 6.31 9.63 -17.68
CA MET A 284 7.09 9.75 -18.91
C MET A 284 6.27 9.34 -20.15
N GLY A 285 5.55 8.23 -20.07
CA GLY A 285 4.70 7.73 -21.16
C GLY A 285 3.55 8.70 -21.51
N LYS A 286 2.98 9.38 -20.51
CA LYS A 286 1.97 10.43 -20.75
C LYS A 286 2.54 11.60 -21.55
N CYS A 287 3.73 12.08 -21.19
CA CYS A 287 4.39 13.16 -21.94
C CYS A 287 4.69 12.70 -23.37
N GLN A 288 5.23 11.50 -23.55
CA GLN A 288 5.55 10.97 -24.87
C GLN A 288 4.32 10.84 -25.77
N ARG A 289 3.17 10.41 -25.21
CA ARG A 289 1.93 10.28 -25.97
C ARG A 289 1.50 11.61 -26.60
N PHE A 290 1.50 12.69 -25.82
CA PHE A 290 1.10 14.00 -26.34
C PHE A 290 2.10 14.59 -27.33
N LEU A 291 3.40 14.32 -27.17
CA LEU A 291 4.39 14.72 -28.17
C LEU A 291 4.11 14.04 -29.52
N ASN A 292 3.86 12.72 -29.50
CA ASN A 292 3.54 11.97 -30.72
C ASN A 292 2.24 12.47 -31.39
N GLU A 293 1.22 12.79 -30.59
CA GLU A 293 -0.04 13.36 -31.10
C GLU A 293 0.17 14.74 -31.74
N LEU A 294 0.97 15.61 -31.13
CA LEU A 294 1.32 16.91 -31.73
C LEU A 294 2.08 16.76 -33.06
N ASP A 295 3.03 15.82 -33.15
CA ASP A 295 3.78 15.57 -34.38
C ASP A 295 2.90 14.99 -35.50
N SER A 296 1.82 14.29 -35.15
CA SER A 296 0.86 13.71 -36.10
C SER A 296 -0.14 14.72 -36.68
N VAL A 297 -0.32 15.87 -36.03
CA VAL A 297 -1.21 16.93 -36.53
C VAL A 297 -0.41 17.79 -37.51
N PRO A 298 -0.77 17.85 -38.80
CA PRO A 298 -0.08 18.74 -39.72
C PRO A 298 -0.26 20.19 -39.25
N MET A 299 0.84 20.92 -39.13
CA MET A 299 0.77 22.37 -38.92
C MET A 299 0.23 23.01 -40.20
N GLU A 300 -1.02 23.47 -40.16
CA GLU A 300 -1.57 24.42 -41.15
C GLU A 300 -0.96 25.82 -40.99
#